data_AF-A0A5D0G5D7-F1
#
_entry.id   AF-A0A5D0G5D7-F1
#
_cell.length_a   1.000
_cell.length_b   1.000
_cell.length_c   1.000
_cell.angle_alpha   90.00
_cell.angle_beta   90.00
_cell.angle_gamma   90.00
#
_symmetry.space_group_name_H-M   'P 1'
#
loop_
_entity.id
_entity.type
_entity.pdbx_description
1 polymer ?
#
loop_
_entity_poly.entity_id
_entity_poly.type
_entity_poly.pdbx_seq_one_letter_code
_entity_poly.pdbx_strand_id
1 'polypeptide(L)'
;MNSENVEKQEEPNFFKWAFKYAATAGIAGILCCVAPAVLFMFGLMGGVYAISFADFFYAEDGSVGLGSWILRGFAIIIGLYGIYLYRKKQNQCSIEPKRKKKNLILMIIITAILGLGIFLSLEKWSSWYFDEHIVPAQQEEYKQMELENNEN
;
A
#
# COMPACT_ATOMS: atom_id res chain seq x y z
N MET A 1 -9.55 57.25 31.06
CA MET A 1 -8.69 56.55 32.04
C MET A 1 -8.43 55.16 31.46
N ASN A 2 -7.30 55.00 30.77
CA ASN A 2 -6.89 53.75 30.12
C ASN A 2 -6.10 52.91 31.14
N SER A 3 -6.52 51.68 31.36
CA SER A 3 -5.79 50.70 32.17
C SER A 3 -5.11 49.75 31.19
N GLU A 4 -3.86 50.05 30.83
CA GLU A 4 -2.99 49.12 30.12
C GLU A 4 -2.71 47.92 31.04
N ASN A 5 -3.11 46.74 30.59
CA ASN A 5 -2.68 45.48 31.21
C ASN A 5 -1.19 45.31 30.91
N VAL A 6 -0.35 45.54 31.91
CA VAL A 6 1.07 45.23 31.88
C VAL A 6 1.22 43.71 31.87
N GLU A 7 1.38 43.14 30.68
CA GLU A 7 1.80 41.76 30.49
C GLU A 7 3.19 41.59 31.13
N LYS A 8 3.27 40.78 32.19
CA LYS A 8 4.56 40.38 32.78
C LYS A 8 5.34 39.60 31.72
N GLN A 9 6.35 40.24 31.12
CA GLN A 9 7.32 39.56 30.27
C GLN A 9 8.22 38.68 31.15
N GLU A 10 7.84 37.42 31.31
CA GLU A 10 8.69 36.39 31.92
C GLU A 10 9.90 36.17 31.00
N GLU A 11 11.11 36.33 31.52
CA GLU A 11 12.34 36.11 30.76
C GLU A 11 12.35 34.67 30.22
N PRO A 12 12.46 34.47 28.90
CA PRO A 12 12.37 33.14 28.33
C PRO A 12 13.54 32.30 28.88
N ASN A 13 13.22 31.24 29.61
CA ASN A 13 14.23 30.32 30.13
C ASN A 13 15.02 29.73 28.94
N PHE A 14 16.25 30.21 28.78
CA PHE A 14 17.12 29.93 27.63
C PHE A 14 17.27 28.43 27.37
N PHE A 15 17.39 27.62 28.43
CA PHE A 15 17.50 26.17 28.29
C PHE A 15 16.24 25.53 27.73
N LYS A 16 15.07 26.00 28.15
CA LYS A 16 13.77 25.51 27.64
C LYS A 16 13.59 25.91 26.18
N TRP A 17 14.05 27.11 25.80
CA TRP A 17 13.98 27.58 24.43
C TRP A 17 14.97 26.82 23.52
N ALA A 18 16.24 26.74 23.91
CA ALA A 18 17.28 26.01 23.19
C ALA A 18 16.91 24.52 23.01
N PHE A 19 16.39 23.86 24.04
CA PHE A 19 15.99 22.46 23.94
C PHE A 19 14.81 22.26 22.96
N LYS A 20 13.83 23.17 22.95
CA LYS A 20 12.72 23.11 22.00
C LYS A 20 13.20 23.25 20.56
N TYR A 21 14.10 24.20 20.29
CA TYR A 21 14.63 24.41 18.94
C TYR A 21 15.61 23.33 18.50
N ALA A 22 16.43 22.80 19.42
CA ALA A 22 17.30 21.66 19.14
C ALA A 22 16.48 20.39 18.84
N ALA A 23 15.41 20.15 19.59
CA ALA A 23 14.52 19.03 19.34
C ALA A 23 13.80 19.14 17.99
N THR A 24 13.30 20.32 17.62
CA THR A 24 12.65 20.51 16.31
C THR A 24 13.63 20.39 15.15
N ALA A 25 14.83 20.95 15.27
CA ALA A 25 15.89 20.79 14.27
C ALA A 25 16.35 19.33 14.15
N GLY A 26 16.50 18.62 15.28
CA GLY A 26 16.85 17.19 15.31
C GLY A 26 15.78 16.32 14.64
N ILE A 27 14.50 16.54 14.94
CA ILE A 27 13.40 15.82 14.30
C ILE A 27 13.35 16.11 12.80
N ALA A 28 13.53 17.37 12.39
CA ALA A 28 13.59 17.73 10.97
C ALA A 28 14.77 17.03 10.27
N GLY A 29 15.94 16.95 10.90
CA GLY A 29 17.10 16.23 10.38
C GLY A 29 16.87 14.72 10.25
N ILE A 30 16.26 14.09 11.26
CA ILE A 30 15.90 12.67 11.24
C ILE A 30 14.89 12.39 10.12
N LEU A 31 13.86 13.21 9.99
CA LEU A 31 12.84 13.04 8.94
C LEU A 31 13.39 13.25 7.53
N CYS A 32 14.30 14.20 7.34
CA CYS A 32 14.88 14.48 6.03
C CYS A 32 15.89 13.40 5.59
N CYS A 33 16.74 12.93 6.50
CA CYS A 33 17.89 12.09 6.13
C CYS A 33 17.72 10.61 6.47
N VAL A 34 17.01 10.29 7.55
CA VAL A 34 16.91 8.92 8.07
C VAL A 34 15.62 8.25 7.60
N ALA A 35 14.52 8.99 7.50
CA ALA A 35 13.25 8.41 7.07
C ALA A 35 13.29 7.78 5.66
N PRO A 36 13.90 8.41 4.63
CA PRO A 36 14.02 7.79 3.30
C PRO A 36 14.87 6.51 3.34
N ALA A 37 15.97 6.51 4.09
CA ALA A 37 16.84 5.35 4.22
C ALA A 37 16.13 4.17 4.91
N VAL A 38 15.38 4.45 5.99
CA VAL A 38 14.60 3.44 6.71
C VAL A 38 13.45 2.92 5.84
N LEU A 39 12.73 3.78 5.14
CA LEU A 39 11.68 3.37 4.19
C LEU A 39 12.25 2.49 3.08
N PHE A 40 13.43 2.81 2.56
CA PHE A 40 14.11 1.99 1.56
C PHE A 40 14.47 0.60 2.10
N MET A 41 15.05 0.52 3.31
CA MET A 41 15.38 -0.76 3.94
C MET A 41 14.13 -1.61 4.22
N PHE A 42 13.04 -1.01 4.71
CA PHE A 42 11.77 -1.69 4.87
C PHE A 42 11.18 -2.14 3.52
N GLY A 43 11.33 -1.33 2.49
CA GLY A 43 10.92 -1.66 1.12
C GLY A 43 11.68 -2.87 0.57
N LEU A 44 13.00 -2.89 0.70
CA LEU A 44 13.84 -4.01 0.28
C LEU A 44 13.51 -5.29 1.07
N MET A 45 13.41 -5.20 2.39
CA MET A 45 13.10 -6.35 3.24
C MET A 45 11.69 -6.89 2.94
N GLY A 46 10.72 -6.00 2.72
CA GLY A 46 9.38 -6.37 2.28
C GLY A 46 9.38 -7.01 0.90
N GLY A 47 10.19 -6.52 -0.04
CA GLY A 47 10.36 -7.08 -1.38
C GLY A 47 10.93 -8.49 -1.37
N VAL A 48 12.00 -8.73 -0.62
CA VAL A 48 12.60 -10.06 -0.46
C VAL A 48 11.58 -11.04 0.15
N TYR A 49 10.86 -10.61 1.17
CA TYR A 49 9.85 -11.45 1.81
C TYR A 49 8.66 -11.75 0.87
N ALA A 50 8.27 -10.79 0.03
CA ALA A 50 7.23 -10.99 -0.98
C ALA A 50 7.62 -12.05 -2.03
N ILE A 51 8.90 -12.11 -2.43
CA ILE A 51 9.40 -13.13 -3.35
C ILE A 51 9.31 -14.52 -2.72
N SER A 52 9.71 -14.68 -1.46
CA SER A 52 9.58 -15.98 -0.76
C SER A 52 8.12 -16.44 -0.62
N PHE A 53 7.16 -15.51 -0.62
CA PHE A 53 5.75 -15.87 -0.69
C PHE A 53 5.28 -16.25 -2.10
N ALA A 54 5.95 -15.79 -3.15
CA ALA A 54 5.57 -16.13 -4.52
C ALA A 54 5.61 -17.64 -4.74
N ASP A 55 6.58 -18.35 -4.16
CA ASP A 55 6.69 -19.81 -4.20
C ASP A 55 5.48 -20.54 -3.58
N PHE A 56 4.75 -19.89 -2.66
CA PHE A 56 3.51 -20.43 -2.12
C PHE A 56 2.29 -20.18 -3.02
N PHE A 57 2.32 -19.08 -3.77
CA PHE A 57 1.21 -18.65 -4.63
C PHE A 57 1.28 -19.20 -6.04
N TYR A 58 2.48 -19.49 -6.55
CA TYR A 58 2.75 -19.95 -7.90
C TYR A 58 3.49 -21.29 -7.87
N ALA A 59 3.29 -22.12 -8.90
CA ALA A 59 4.08 -23.34 -9.10
C ALA A 59 5.41 -23.02 -9.82
N GLU A 60 6.34 -23.97 -9.85
CA GLU A 60 7.66 -23.80 -10.49
C GLU A 60 7.57 -23.43 -11.98
N ASP A 61 6.47 -23.79 -12.65
CA ASP A 61 6.18 -23.44 -14.04
C ASP A 61 5.59 -22.03 -14.22
N GLY A 62 5.46 -21.27 -13.12
CA GLY A 62 4.80 -19.96 -13.09
C GLY A 62 3.27 -20.04 -13.15
N SER A 63 2.68 -21.23 -13.13
CA SER A 63 1.24 -21.40 -13.11
C SER A 63 0.66 -21.11 -11.71
N VAL A 64 -0.67 -20.96 -11.65
CA VAL A 64 -1.37 -20.67 -10.39
C VAL A 64 -1.27 -21.84 -9.41
N GLY A 65 -0.50 -21.63 -8.34
CA GLY A 65 -0.31 -22.61 -7.27
C GLY A 65 -1.53 -22.74 -6.35
N LEU A 66 -1.43 -23.69 -5.41
CA LEU A 66 -2.52 -24.00 -4.48
C LEU A 66 -2.84 -22.80 -3.55
N GLY A 67 -1.82 -22.03 -3.13
CA GLY A 67 -2.00 -20.83 -2.31
C GLY A 67 -2.85 -19.75 -3.00
N SER A 68 -2.65 -19.54 -4.31
CA SER A 68 -3.45 -18.58 -5.10
C SER A 68 -4.92 -18.97 -5.15
N TRP A 69 -5.22 -20.27 -5.29
CA TRP A 69 -6.59 -20.76 -5.27
C TRP A 69 -7.26 -20.59 -3.91
N ILE A 70 -6.54 -20.81 -2.81
CA ILE A 70 -7.04 -20.56 -1.45
C ILE A 70 -7.42 -19.08 -1.28
N LEU A 71 -6.52 -18.16 -1.66
CA LEU A 71 -6.80 -16.72 -1.53
C LEU A 71 -7.98 -16.27 -2.38
N ARG A 72 -8.10 -16.78 -3.61
CA ARG A 72 -9.27 -16.51 -4.46
C ARG A 72 -10.56 -17.00 -3.81
N GLY A 73 -10.54 -18.21 -3.23
CA GLY A 73 -11.66 -18.73 -2.44
C GLY A 73 -12.00 -17.83 -1.25
N PHE A 74 -10.99 -17.39 -0.52
CA PHE A 74 -11.15 -16.49 0.62
C PHE A 74 -11.74 -15.14 0.21
N ALA A 75 -11.28 -14.57 -0.91
CA ALA A 75 -11.82 -13.33 -1.48
C ALA A 75 -13.31 -13.47 -1.83
N ILE A 76 -13.72 -14.58 -2.43
CA ILE A 76 -15.13 -14.86 -2.73
C ILE A 76 -15.94 -14.98 -1.43
N ILE A 77 -15.43 -15.69 -0.42
CA ILE A 77 -16.09 -15.83 0.89
C ILE A 77 -16.30 -14.46 1.54
N ILE A 78 -15.27 -13.60 1.56
CA ILE A 78 -15.37 -12.24 2.11
C ILE A 78 -16.40 -11.41 1.33
N GLY A 79 -16.37 -11.48 0.00
CA GLY A 79 -17.34 -10.78 -0.84
C GLY A 79 -18.78 -11.20 -0.56
N LEU A 80 -19.03 -12.51 -0.50
CA LEU A 80 -20.34 -13.07 -0.14
C LEU A 80 -20.76 -12.69 1.28
N TYR A 81 -19.83 -12.71 2.24
CA TYR A 81 -20.07 -12.32 3.61
C TYR A 81 -20.47 -10.84 3.73
N GLY A 82 -19.80 -9.96 2.98
CA GLY A 82 -20.15 -8.55 2.88
C GLY A 82 -21.56 -8.33 2.32
N ILE A 83 -21.93 -9.05 1.25
CA ILE A 83 -23.28 -9.02 0.67
C ILE A 83 -24.31 -9.53 1.69
N TYR A 84 -24.00 -10.60 2.41
CA TYR A 84 -24.88 -11.15 3.44
C TYR A 84 -25.13 -10.14 4.58
N LEU A 85 -24.08 -9.53 5.12
CA LEU A 85 -24.21 -8.51 6.17
C LEU A 85 -25.02 -7.31 5.69
N TYR A 86 -24.78 -6.86 4.46
CA TYR A 86 -25.54 -5.77 3.86
C TYR A 86 -27.03 -6.12 3.73
N ARG A 87 -27.35 -7.33 3.26
CA ARG A 87 -28.72 -7.82 3.17
C ARG A 87 -29.38 -7.96 4.54
N LYS A 88 -28.66 -8.44 5.55
CA LYS A 88 -29.13 -8.51 6.95
C LYS A 88 -29.49 -7.13 7.47
N LYS A 89 -28.64 -6.13 7.24
CA LYS A 89 -28.90 -4.74 7.65
C LYS A 89 -30.13 -4.16 6.93
N GLN A 90 -30.26 -4.40 5.62
CA GLN A 90 -31.44 -3.96 4.86
C GLN A 90 -32.74 -4.68 5.27
N ASN A 91 -32.69 -5.87 5.87
CA ASN A 91 -33.86 -6.57 6.40
C ASN A 91 -34.39 -5.96 7.70
N GLN A 92 -33.56 -5.20 8.42
CA GLN A 92 -33.95 -4.55 9.68
C GLN A 92 -34.62 -3.19 9.45
N CYS A 93 -34.51 -2.62 8.25
CA CYS A 93 -35.11 -1.33 7.89
C CYS A 93 -36.40 -1.55 7.09
N SER A 94 -37.43 -0.73 7.35
CA SER A 94 -38.67 -0.69 6.56
C SER A 94 -38.44 0.05 5.24
N ILE A 95 -37.77 -0.61 4.29
CA ILE A 95 -37.48 -0.10 2.93
C ILE A 95 -38.33 -0.86 1.92
N GLU A 96 -38.85 -0.15 0.91
CA GLU A 96 -39.58 -0.78 -0.19
C GLU A 96 -38.79 -1.92 -0.86
N PRO A 97 -39.43 -3.06 -1.15
CA PRO A 97 -38.76 -4.25 -1.67
C PRO A 97 -38.12 -4.02 -3.05
N LYS A 98 -38.68 -3.12 -3.87
CA LYS A 98 -38.11 -2.77 -5.18
C LYS A 98 -36.81 -1.96 -5.06
N ARG A 99 -36.76 -0.97 -4.14
CA ARG A 99 -35.57 -0.15 -3.88
C ARG A 99 -34.44 -0.96 -3.25
N LYS A 100 -34.80 -1.90 -2.37
CA LYS A 100 -33.88 -2.84 -1.73
C LYS A 100 -33.06 -3.67 -2.73
N LYS A 101 -33.72 -4.26 -3.74
CA LYS A 101 -33.05 -5.01 -4.82
C LYS A 101 -32.11 -4.13 -5.63
N LYS A 102 -32.55 -2.92 -6.00
CA LYS A 102 -31.72 -1.97 -6.77
C LYS A 102 -30.45 -1.58 -6.01
N ASN A 103 -30.55 -1.27 -4.71
CA ASN A 103 -29.40 -0.90 -3.90
C ASN A 103 -28.41 -2.06 -3.71
N LEU A 104 -28.91 -3.30 -3.57
CA LEU A 104 -28.05 -4.47 -3.47
C LEU A 104 -27.30 -4.74 -4.77
N ILE A 105 -27.97 -4.63 -5.92
CA ILE A 105 -27.32 -4.74 -7.23
C ILE A 105 -26.27 -3.63 -7.42
N LEU A 106 -26.61 -2.39 -7.07
CA LEU A 106 -25.70 -1.25 -7.17
C LEU A 106 -24.43 -1.46 -6.34
N MET A 107 -24.57 -1.95 -5.10
CA MET A 107 -23.44 -2.25 -4.23
C MET A 107 -22.52 -3.29 -4.87
N ILE A 108 -23.08 -4.40 -5.36
CA ILE A 108 -22.31 -5.47 -6.03
C ILE A 108 -21.56 -4.92 -7.25
N ILE A 109 -22.23 -4.14 -8.10
CA ILE A 109 -21.63 -3.55 -9.29
C ILE A 109 -20.47 -2.62 -8.92
N ILE A 110 -20.67 -1.72 -7.95
CA ILE A 110 -19.62 -0.79 -7.53
C ILE A 110 -18.43 -1.55 -6.95
N THR A 111 -18.67 -2.55 -6.09
CA THR A 111 -17.60 -3.38 -5.52
C THR A 111 -16.85 -4.14 -6.61
N ALA A 112 -17.55 -4.70 -7.60
CA ALA A 112 -16.91 -5.41 -8.71
C ALA A 112 -16.07 -4.46 -9.58
N ILE A 113 -16.61 -3.29 -9.95
CA ILE A 113 -15.90 -2.29 -10.75
C ILE A 113 -14.66 -1.78 -10.02
N LEU A 114 -14.79 -1.44 -8.73
CA LEU A 114 -13.64 -0.96 -7.96
C LEU A 114 -12.60 -2.06 -7.74
N GLY A 115 -13.03 -3.28 -7.39
CA GLY A 115 -12.12 -4.40 -7.15
C GLY A 115 -11.36 -4.79 -8.42
N LEU A 116 -12.07 -5.04 -9.52
CA LEU A 116 -11.45 -5.43 -10.79
C LEU A 116 -10.69 -4.27 -11.43
N GLY A 117 -11.24 -3.05 -11.35
CA GLY A 117 -10.61 -1.86 -11.89
C GLY A 117 -9.25 -1.59 -11.24
N ILE A 118 -9.20 -1.55 -9.90
CA ILE A 118 -7.95 -1.36 -9.17
C ILE A 118 -6.97 -2.49 -9.47
N PHE A 119 -7.43 -3.74 -9.45
CA PHE A 119 -6.57 -4.90 -9.73
C PHE A 119 -5.91 -4.80 -11.11
N LEU A 120 -6.71 -4.62 -12.16
CA LEU A 120 -6.21 -4.54 -13.54
C LEU A 120 -5.34 -3.30 -13.77
N SER A 121 -5.68 -2.17 -13.15
CA SER A 121 -4.85 -0.97 -13.23
C SER A 121 -3.47 -1.19 -12.60
N LEU A 122 -3.41 -1.80 -11.42
CA LEU A 122 -2.14 -2.10 -10.76
C LEU A 122 -1.31 -3.11 -11.54
N GLU A 123 -1.93 -4.20 -12.02
CA GLU A 123 -1.26 -5.22 -12.82
C GLU A 123 -0.67 -4.63 -14.10
N LYS A 124 -1.45 -3.82 -14.82
CA LYS A 124 -1.00 -3.20 -16.06
C LYS A 124 0.13 -2.20 -15.81
N TRP A 125 0.02 -1.42 -14.74
CA TRP A 125 1.04 -0.44 -14.40
C TRP A 125 2.35 -1.10 -13.95
N SER A 126 2.27 -2.14 -13.12
CA SER A 126 3.45 -2.89 -12.69
C SER A 126 4.13 -3.56 -13.87
N SER A 127 3.39 -4.27 -14.74
CA SER A 127 3.97 -4.93 -15.92
C SER A 127 4.66 -3.92 -16.83
N TRP A 128 4.02 -2.78 -17.11
CA TRP A 128 4.64 -1.73 -17.91
C TRP A 128 5.95 -1.21 -17.29
N TYR A 129 5.96 -0.98 -15.97
CA TYR A 129 7.16 -0.51 -15.27
C TYR A 129 8.31 -1.52 -15.33
N PHE A 130 8.01 -2.81 -15.15
CA PHE A 130 9.01 -3.88 -15.23
C PHE A 130 9.56 -4.04 -16.65
N ASP A 131 8.70 -4.05 -17.66
CA ASP A 131 9.11 -4.21 -19.06
C ASP A 131 9.98 -3.04 -19.54
N GLU A 132 9.66 -1.80 -19.14
CA GLU A 132 10.36 -0.61 -19.61
C GLU A 132 11.69 -0.37 -18.89
N HIS A 133 11.76 -0.65 -17.58
CA HIS A 133 12.92 -0.23 -16.76
C HIS A 133 13.76 -1.37 -16.20
N ILE A 134 13.20 -2.55 -15.98
CA ILE A 134 13.88 -3.63 -15.25
C ILE A 134 14.40 -4.71 -16.22
N VAL A 135 13.54 -5.21 -17.11
CA VAL A 135 13.91 -6.25 -18.09
C VAL A 135 15.09 -5.84 -18.99
N PRO A 136 15.15 -4.63 -19.59
CA PRO A 136 16.27 -4.26 -20.46
C PRO A 136 17.60 -4.21 -19.70
N ALA A 137 17.62 -3.67 -18.48
CA ALA A 137 18.81 -3.64 -17.64
C ALA A 137 19.30 -5.06 -17.31
N GLN A 138 18.39 -5.97 -16.96
CA GLN A 138 18.75 -7.37 -16.71
C GLN A 138 19.33 -8.05 -17.97
N GLN A 139 18.76 -7.81 -19.15
CA GLN A 139 19.26 -8.40 -20.39
C GLN A 139 20.66 -7.90 -20.76
N GLU A 140 20.99 -6.65 -20.45
CA GLU A 140 22.36 -6.13 -20.62
C GLU A 140 23.35 -6.82 -19.69
N GLU A 141 23.00 -7.01 -18.42
CA GLU A 141 23.81 -7.74 -17.45
C GLU A 141 24.04 -9.20 -17.87
N TYR A 142 22.99 -9.90 -18.32
CA TYR A 142 23.13 -11.28 -18.81
C TYR A 142 24.08 -11.37 -20.02
N LYS A 143 23.98 -10.43 -20.97
CA LYS A 143 24.91 -10.40 -22.11
C LYS A 143 26.35 -10.14 -21.68
N GLN A 144 26.58 -9.27 -20.69
CA GLN A 144 27.93 -9.01 -20.17
C GLN A 144 28.50 -10.25 -19.50
N MET A 145 27.73 -10.94 -18.66
CA MET A 145 28.15 -12.19 -18.03
C MET A 145 28.45 -13.30 -19.06
N GLU A 146 27.66 -13.40 -20.14
CA GLU A 146 27.93 -14.34 -21.23
C GLU A 146 29.24 -14.02 -21.96
N LEU A 147 29.53 -12.73 -22.22
CA LEU A 147 30.78 -12.32 -22.84
C LEU A 147 31.99 -12.63 -21.96
N GLU A 148 31.93 -12.33 -20.66
CA GLU A 148 33.00 -12.64 -19.70
C GLU A 148 33.24 -14.15 -19.55
N ASN A 149 32.19 -14.98 -19.59
CA ASN A 149 32.33 -16.43 -19.54
C ASN A 149 32.91 -17.04 -20.84
N ASN A 150 32.77 -16.36 -21.98
CA ASN A 150 33.32 -16.81 -23.25
C ASN A 150 34.79 -16.38 -23.47
N GLU A 151 35.28 -15.38 -22.71
CA GLU A 151 36.68 -14.93 -22.74
C GLU A 151 37.61 -15.70 -21.77
N ASN A 152 37.05 -16.45 -20.82
CA ASN A 152 37.77 -17.31 -19.86
C ASN A 152 37.80 -18.79 -20.28
#